data_AF-A0A4Y9LCE4-F1
#
_entry.id   AF-A0A4Y9LCE4-F1
#
_cell.length_a   1.000
_cell.length_b   1.000
_cell.length_c   1.000
_cell.angle_alpha   90.00
_cell.angle_beta   90.00
_cell.angle_gamma   90.00
#
_symmetry.space_group_name_H-M   'P 1'
#
loop_
_entity.id
_entity.type
_entity.pdbx_description
1 polymer ?
#
loop_
_entity_poly.entity_id
_entity_poly.type
_entity_poly.pdbx_seq_one_letter_code
_entity_poly.pdbx_strand_id
1 'polypeptide(L)'
;MMFLLTGSVSAHDASSYGGVFRSRDLGAAWLNADVGLFLNAALVVAVDPSDSSHLLVGTDLGILSSHNGGRSWVPEARDLVIGAVFALAFSPEGELAVCAAANGVFRRDRNGWLRARAPDSAIPARALVSGPANNRFYLLGRSGLFSSEDGGRTYAVVPGLPQASEMTALAAFAGSADTLAAVIDGQAMISRDGGRTWSDAGFGGADAPVDTIAADATRPHRLWAAARGGVLVRDDLGSDWHSVGRSLPEPKARVRGIAASADAMILVVSSDRGIYRSEDGGETWTQKEDNLPIHIEAGPLARDPKDAGIIYAVFSLMPYAEVWRMAVDGGNLLARIEPISLAGALSFFLLVLIGGCLVVRYLSRKRGAADLSL
;
A
#
# COMPACT_ATOMS: atom_id res chain seq x y z
N MET A 1 14.86 53.10 5.65
CA MET A 1 15.57 51.98 4.99
C MET A 1 15.64 50.83 5.97
N MET A 2 14.74 49.87 5.86
CA MET A 2 14.74 48.63 6.63
C MET A 2 13.97 47.60 5.80
N PHE A 3 14.70 46.68 5.18
CA PHE A 3 14.13 45.54 4.45
C PHE A 3 13.67 44.50 5.48
N LEU A 4 12.38 44.17 5.48
CA LEU A 4 11.86 42.96 6.10
C LEU A 4 11.49 42.00 4.98
N LEU A 5 12.41 41.08 4.69
CA LEU A 5 12.11 39.85 3.94
C LEU A 5 11.31 38.94 4.88
N THR A 6 9.98 39.02 4.84
CA THR A 6 9.15 37.93 5.36
C THR A 6 9.08 36.87 4.26
N GLY A 7 10.03 35.92 4.30
CA GLY A 7 9.89 34.68 3.56
C GLY A 7 8.58 34.03 3.96
N SER A 8 7.72 33.79 2.97
CA SER A 8 6.54 32.95 3.11
C SER A 8 6.99 31.60 3.68
N VAL A 9 6.44 31.22 4.82
CA VAL A 9 6.51 29.83 5.30
C VAL A 9 5.78 29.00 4.26
N SER A 10 6.55 28.36 3.37
CA SER A 10 6.00 27.34 2.49
C SER A 10 5.49 26.22 3.38
N ALA A 11 4.21 25.89 3.25
CA ALA A 11 3.68 24.64 3.79
C ALA A 11 4.61 23.50 3.34
N HIS A 12 4.93 22.57 4.25
CA HIS A 12 5.80 21.44 3.98
C HIS A 12 5.45 20.80 2.63
N ASP A 13 6.45 20.69 1.77
CA ASP A 13 6.36 20.10 0.45
C ASP A 13 5.98 18.61 0.61
N ALA A 14 4.69 18.31 0.56
CA ALA A 14 4.14 16.95 0.70
C ALA A 14 4.69 16.00 -0.39
N SER A 15 5.34 16.55 -1.41
CA SER A 15 5.99 15.86 -2.53
C SER A 15 7.24 15.04 -2.13
N SER A 16 7.79 15.24 -0.92
CA SER A 16 9.08 14.61 -0.52
C SER A 16 8.96 13.39 0.39
N TYR A 17 7.77 13.02 0.83
CA TYR A 17 7.57 11.94 1.81
C TYR A 17 6.53 10.92 1.33
N GLY A 18 6.59 9.70 1.87
CA GLY A 18 5.50 8.73 1.74
C GLY A 18 4.23 9.24 2.44
N GLY A 19 3.19 8.40 2.47
CA GLY A 19 1.98 8.74 3.22
C GLY A 19 0.69 8.36 2.52
N VAL A 20 -0.41 8.92 3.00
CA VAL A 20 -1.76 8.62 2.54
C VAL A 20 -2.33 9.86 1.86
N PHE A 21 -2.88 9.68 0.66
CA PHE A 21 -3.49 10.76 -0.11
C PHE A 21 -4.91 10.38 -0.48
N ARG A 22 -5.81 11.37 -0.52
CA ARG A 22 -7.20 11.21 -0.90
C ARG A 22 -7.55 12.11 -2.08
N SER A 23 -8.27 11.56 -3.03
CA SER A 23 -9.05 12.30 -4.02
C SER A 23 -10.54 12.08 -3.78
N ARG A 24 -11.36 13.10 -4.09
CA ARG A 24 -12.83 13.04 -4.05
C ARG A 24 -13.46 13.11 -5.44
N ASP A 25 -12.63 13.07 -6.48
CA ASP A 25 -12.98 13.35 -7.87
C ASP A 25 -12.25 12.40 -8.83
N LEU A 26 -12.10 11.13 -8.41
CA LEU A 26 -11.41 10.10 -9.18
C LEU A 26 -10.04 10.54 -9.70
N GLY A 27 -9.23 11.05 -8.79
CA GLY A 27 -7.82 11.37 -9.01
C GLY A 27 -7.56 12.68 -9.76
N ALA A 28 -8.57 13.54 -9.98
CA ALA A 28 -8.35 14.83 -10.61
C ALA A 28 -7.53 15.75 -9.69
N ALA A 29 -7.90 15.82 -8.41
CA ALA A 29 -7.17 16.50 -7.35
C ALA A 29 -6.89 15.58 -6.17
N TRP A 30 -5.68 15.70 -5.61
CA TRP A 30 -5.23 14.94 -4.45
C TRP A 30 -4.90 15.85 -3.28
N LEU A 31 -5.26 15.39 -2.08
CA LEU A 31 -4.95 16.04 -0.82
C LEU A 31 -4.28 15.04 0.10
N ASN A 32 -3.27 15.50 0.84
CA ASN A 32 -2.68 14.72 1.91
C ASN A 32 -3.77 14.34 2.95
N ALA A 33 -3.79 13.07 3.32
CA ALA A 33 -4.76 12.44 4.23
C ALA A 33 -4.03 11.79 5.42
N ASP A 34 -2.91 12.37 5.84
CA ASP A 34 -2.15 12.05 7.04
C ASP A 34 -1.49 13.29 7.65
N VAL A 35 -2.14 14.45 7.51
CA VAL A 35 -1.62 15.76 7.94
C VAL A 35 -1.14 15.73 9.39
N GLY A 36 0.11 16.13 9.61
CA GLY A 36 0.73 16.17 10.94
C GLY A 36 1.33 14.85 11.39
N LEU A 37 1.29 13.80 10.56
CA LEU A 37 2.02 12.56 10.74
C LEU A 37 3.05 12.42 9.64
N PHE A 38 4.21 11.89 10.00
CA PHE A 38 5.25 11.54 9.04
C PHE A 38 5.24 10.02 8.85
N LEU A 39 4.67 9.56 7.75
CA LEU A 39 4.65 8.16 7.36
C LEU A 39 5.67 7.92 6.25
N ASN A 40 6.78 7.26 6.59
CA ASN A 40 7.79 6.93 5.60
C ASN A 40 7.29 5.89 4.59
N ALA A 41 6.49 4.95 5.06
CA ALA A 41 5.94 3.86 4.27
C ALA A 41 4.49 3.58 4.66
N ALA A 42 3.55 4.10 3.86
CA ALA A 42 2.18 3.60 3.85
C ALA A 42 2.09 2.51 2.77
N LEU A 43 1.71 1.30 3.17
CA LEU A 43 1.76 0.11 2.32
C LEU A 43 0.39 -0.28 1.79
N VAL A 44 -0.65 -0.10 2.61
CA VAL A 44 -2.04 -0.43 2.27
C VAL A 44 -2.99 0.47 3.06
N VAL A 45 -4.14 0.78 2.46
CA VAL A 45 -5.25 1.47 3.12
C VAL A 45 -6.55 0.73 2.82
N ALA A 46 -7.48 0.70 3.76
CA ALA A 46 -8.85 0.25 3.51
C ALA A 46 -9.86 1.21 4.14
N VAL A 47 -11.03 1.27 3.52
CA VAL A 47 -12.18 2.06 3.95
C VAL A 47 -13.22 1.11 4.53
N ASP A 48 -13.78 1.44 5.69
CA ASP A 48 -14.85 0.66 6.31
C ASP A 48 -16.14 0.77 5.45
N PRO A 49 -16.73 -0.35 5.00
CA PRO A 49 -17.95 -0.34 4.20
C PRO A 49 -19.18 0.18 4.93
N SER A 50 -19.18 0.12 6.25
CA SER A 50 -20.23 0.67 7.09
C SER A 50 -20.04 2.15 7.43
N ASP A 51 -18.83 2.70 7.27
CA ASP A 51 -18.49 4.08 7.62
C ASP A 51 -17.29 4.63 6.81
N SER A 52 -17.58 5.46 5.79
CA SER A 52 -16.58 6.16 4.97
C SER A 52 -15.58 7.02 5.74
N SER A 53 -15.86 7.36 7.00
CA SER A 53 -14.93 8.11 7.85
C SER A 53 -13.94 7.22 8.61
N HIS A 54 -14.23 5.92 8.73
CA HIS A 54 -13.37 4.95 9.38
C HIS A 54 -12.42 4.30 8.37
N LEU A 55 -11.12 4.54 8.55
CA LEU A 55 -10.05 4.04 7.70
C LEU A 55 -9.03 3.29 8.53
N LEU A 56 -8.44 2.26 7.95
CA LEU A 56 -7.24 1.62 8.49
C LEU A 56 -6.10 1.72 7.48
N VAL A 57 -4.89 2.02 7.98
CA VAL A 57 -3.66 2.07 7.18
C VAL A 57 -2.63 1.14 7.77
N GLY A 58 -2.09 0.28 6.91
CA GLY A 58 -0.90 -0.51 7.20
C GLY A 58 0.37 0.25 6.82
N THR A 59 1.32 0.31 7.74
CA THR A 59 2.62 0.98 7.57
C THR A 59 3.76 -0.03 7.71
N ASP A 60 5.01 0.43 7.59
CA ASP A 60 6.21 -0.35 7.93
C ASP A 60 6.38 -0.65 9.43
N LEU A 61 5.68 0.08 10.30
CA LEU A 61 5.80 -0.04 11.76
C LEU A 61 4.61 -0.71 12.44
N GLY A 62 3.44 -0.68 11.81
CA GLY A 62 2.21 -1.24 12.35
C GLY A 62 0.97 -0.64 11.70
N ILE A 63 -0.13 -0.62 12.44
CA ILE A 63 -1.44 -0.20 11.95
C ILE A 63 -1.92 1.11 12.59
N LEU A 64 -2.53 1.95 11.77
CA LEU A 64 -3.13 3.23 12.14
C LEU A 64 -4.61 3.22 11.80
N SER A 65 -5.42 3.90 12.61
CA SER A 65 -6.85 4.10 12.38
C SER A 65 -7.23 5.56 12.34
N SER A 66 -8.12 5.93 11.43
CA SER A 66 -8.75 7.24 11.34
C SER A 66 -10.26 7.08 11.45
N HIS A 67 -10.93 8.01 12.13
CA HIS A 67 -12.40 8.06 12.25
C HIS A 67 -12.96 9.39 11.70
N ASN A 68 -12.21 10.03 10.81
CA ASN A 68 -12.59 11.30 10.20
C ASN A 68 -12.09 11.42 8.74
N GLY A 69 -11.97 10.28 8.06
CA GLY A 69 -11.58 10.20 6.66
C GLY A 69 -10.15 10.68 6.42
N GLY A 70 -9.21 10.30 7.29
CA GLY A 70 -7.78 10.57 7.15
C GLY A 70 -7.36 11.98 7.56
N ARG A 71 -8.13 12.70 8.39
CA ARG A 71 -7.66 14.00 8.91
C ARG A 71 -6.74 13.83 10.12
N SER A 72 -6.94 12.78 10.90
CA SER A 72 -6.08 12.40 12.02
C SER A 72 -6.04 10.89 12.16
N TRP A 73 -4.93 10.37 12.68
CA TRP A 73 -4.74 8.94 12.89
C TRP A 73 -4.27 8.62 14.30
N VAL A 74 -4.69 7.45 14.78
CA VAL A 74 -4.30 6.90 16.08
C VAL A 74 -3.74 5.49 15.83
N PRO A 75 -2.56 5.15 16.37
CA PRO A 75 -2.07 3.78 16.26
C PRO A 75 -2.93 2.79 17.05
N GLU A 76 -3.25 1.66 16.43
CA GLU A 76 -3.97 0.55 17.07
C GLU A 76 -3.02 -0.64 17.29
N ALA A 77 -3.36 -1.51 18.25
CA ALA A 77 -2.69 -2.79 18.45
C ALA A 77 -1.15 -2.74 18.58
N ARG A 78 -0.59 -1.67 19.16
CA ARG A 78 0.87 -1.41 19.21
C ARG A 78 1.70 -2.57 19.76
N ASP A 79 1.16 -3.32 20.71
CA ASP A 79 1.87 -4.44 21.36
C ASP A 79 1.66 -5.78 20.63
N LEU A 80 0.85 -5.80 19.57
CA LEU A 80 0.40 -7.00 18.90
C LEU A 80 0.78 -7.02 17.42
N VAL A 81 0.50 -5.94 16.69
CA VAL A 81 0.80 -5.77 15.27
C VAL A 81 2.10 -4.98 15.15
N ILE A 82 3.20 -5.68 14.89
CA ILE A 82 4.55 -5.11 14.90
C ILE A 82 5.19 -5.26 13.53
N GLY A 83 5.71 -4.16 13.01
CA GLY A 83 6.39 -4.11 11.72
C GLY A 83 5.42 -3.96 10.55
N ALA A 84 5.91 -4.29 9.35
CA ALA A 84 5.23 -4.00 8.11
C ALA A 84 3.87 -4.72 7.99
N VAL A 85 2.81 -3.95 7.74
CA VAL A 85 1.46 -4.44 7.47
C VAL A 85 1.21 -4.40 5.97
N PHE A 86 1.19 -5.57 5.34
CA PHE A 86 1.18 -5.70 3.88
C PHE A 86 -0.22 -5.80 3.28
N ALA A 87 -1.19 -6.32 4.04
CA ALA A 87 -2.54 -6.51 3.55
C ALA A 87 -3.57 -6.21 4.65
N LEU A 88 -4.69 -5.61 4.26
CA LEU A 88 -5.74 -5.20 5.18
C LEU A 88 -7.10 -5.25 4.47
N ALA A 89 -8.13 -5.75 5.14
CA ALA A 89 -9.49 -5.73 4.65
C ALA A 89 -10.50 -5.62 5.79
N PHE A 90 -11.60 -4.90 5.54
CA PHE A 90 -12.82 -5.01 6.33
C PHE A 90 -13.67 -6.18 5.81
N SER A 91 -14.52 -6.73 6.68
CA SER A 91 -15.62 -7.59 6.24
C SER A 91 -16.69 -6.76 5.52
N PRO A 92 -17.56 -7.36 4.68
CA PRO A 92 -18.56 -6.63 3.90
C PRO A 92 -19.49 -5.74 4.74
N GLU A 93 -19.77 -6.12 5.98
CA GLU A 93 -20.61 -5.32 6.88
C GLU A 93 -19.82 -4.38 7.81
N GLY A 94 -18.49 -4.34 7.70
CA GLY A 94 -17.63 -3.46 8.51
C GLY A 94 -17.43 -3.89 9.97
N GLU A 95 -18.10 -4.95 10.42
CA GLU A 95 -18.02 -5.41 11.81
C GLU A 95 -16.66 -6.03 12.18
N LEU A 96 -15.93 -6.55 11.20
CA LEU A 96 -14.61 -7.14 11.37
C LEU A 96 -13.60 -6.42 10.47
N ALA A 97 -12.36 -6.37 10.93
CA ALA A 97 -11.22 -6.07 10.09
C ALA A 97 -10.15 -7.14 10.28
N VAL A 98 -9.38 -7.43 9.24
CA VAL A 98 -8.23 -8.32 9.32
C VAL A 98 -7.03 -7.60 8.71
N CYS A 99 -5.85 -7.77 9.31
CA CYS A 99 -4.59 -7.35 8.73
C CYS A 99 -3.56 -8.47 8.76
N ALA A 100 -2.66 -8.47 7.78
CA ALA A 100 -1.51 -9.34 7.72
C ALA A 100 -0.23 -8.51 7.81
N ALA A 101 0.53 -8.74 8.87
CA ALA A 101 1.78 -8.07 9.18
C ALA A 101 2.96 -9.05 9.12
N ALA A 102 4.18 -8.53 9.17
CA ALA A 102 5.41 -9.32 9.19
C ALA A 102 5.44 -10.35 10.34
N ASN A 103 4.82 -10.03 11.49
CA ASN A 103 4.80 -10.90 12.67
C ASN A 103 3.53 -11.78 12.79
N GLY A 104 2.54 -11.64 11.89
CA GLY A 104 1.35 -12.50 11.92
C GLY A 104 0.11 -11.94 11.23
N VAL A 105 -0.97 -12.71 11.30
CA VAL A 105 -2.31 -12.27 10.89
C VAL A 105 -3.11 -11.93 12.14
N PHE A 106 -3.85 -10.83 12.09
CA PHE A 106 -4.60 -10.30 13.21
C PHE A 106 -5.99 -9.89 12.74
N ARG A 107 -6.98 -10.06 13.62
CA ARG A 107 -8.34 -9.62 13.38
C ARG A 107 -8.79 -8.64 14.46
N ARG A 108 -9.64 -7.70 14.08
CA ARG A 108 -10.35 -6.77 14.94
C ARG A 108 -11.81 -7.18 15.00
N ASP A 109 -12.37 -7.23 16.20
CA ASP A 109 -13.82 -7.15 16.42
C ASP A 109 -14.14 -6.03 17.42
N ARG A 110 -15.35 -6.05 17.97
CA ARG A 110 -15.84 -5.09 18.97
C ARG A 110 -14.98 -5.04 20.25
N ASN A 111 -14.22 -6.08 20.57
CA ASN A 111 -13.35 -6.15 21.74
C ASN A 111 -11.89 -5.76 21.43
N GLY A 112 -11.58 -5.43 20.18
CA GLY A 112 -10.24 -5.03 19.74
C GLY A 112 -9.52 -6.11 18.94
N TRP A 113 -8.19 -5.99 18.87
CA TRP A 113 -7.34 -6.82 18.03
C TRP A 113 -6.89 -8.10 18.72
N LEU A 114 -6.95 -9.21 17.98
CA LEU A 114 -6.53 -10.54 18.41
C LEU A 114 -5.73 -11.21 17.30
N ARG A 115 -4.72 -12.01 17.69
CA ARG A 115 -3.94 -12.82 16.73
C ARG A 115 -4.79 -13.96 16.19
N ALA A 116 -4.78 -14.11 14.87
CA ALA A 116 -5.38 -15.25 14.18
C ALA A 116 -4.44 -16.46 14.22
N ARG A 117 -5.00 -17.68 14.16
CA ARG A 117 -4.21 -18.89 13.90
C ARG A 117 -4.09 -19.08 12.39
N ALA A 118 -2.94 -18.73 11.85
CA ALA A 118 -2.60 -18.94 10.44
C ALA A 118 -1.34 -19.81 10.31
N PRO A 119 -1.23 -20.66 9.29
CA PRO A 119 0.01 -21.39 9.00
C PRO A 119 1.17 -20.41 8.74
N ASP A 120 2.41 -20.80 9.08
CA ASP A 120 3.58 -19.93 8.90
C ASP A 120 3.80 -19.52 7.44
N SER A 121 3.44 -20.39 6.49
CA SER A 121 3.46 -20.12 5.04
C SER A 121 2.46 -19.05 4.59
N ALA A 122 1.52 -18.66 5.45
CA ALA A 122 0.59 -17.56 5.20
C ALA A 122 1.20 -16.18 5.51
N ILE A 123 2.35 -16.11 6.19
CA ILE A 123 2.94 -14.88 6.73
C ILE A 123 4.32 -14.63 6.09
N PRO A 124 4.66 -13.40 5.67
CA PRO A 124 3.74 -12.29 5.43
C PRO A 124 2.75 -12.64 4.30
N ALA A 125 1.67 -11.87 4.18
CA ALA A 125 0.67 -12.05 3.12
C ALA A 125 0.67 -10.83 2.18
N ARG A 126 0.56 -11.08 0.87
CA ARG A 126 0.60 -10.07 -0.19
C ARG A 126 -0.74 -9.36 -0.38
N ALA A 127 -1.83 -10.10 -0.19
CA ALA A 127 -3.18 -9.57 -0.36
C ALA A 127 -4.14 -10.25 0.61
N LEU A 128 -5.20 -9.51 0.93
CA LEU A 128 -6.27 -9.94 1.81
C LEU A 128 -7.56 -9.35 1.26
N VAL A 129 -8.53 -10.22 1.00
CA VAL A 129 -9.84 -9.81 0.47
C VAL A 129 -10.95 -10.47 1.27
N SER A 130 -12.03 -9.73 1.49
CA SER A 130 -13.26 -10.28 2.06
C SER A 130 -13.97 -11.16 1.04
N GLY A 131 -14.53 -12.28 1.49
CA GLY A 131 -15.47 -13.06 0.71
C GLY A 131 -16.90 -12.51 0.78
N PRO A 132 -17.90 -13.25 0.25
CA PRO A 132 -19.29 -12.82 0.23
C PRO A 132 -19.97 -12.73 1.59
N ALA A 133 -19.49 -13.48 2.58
CA ALA A 133 -20.04 -13.49 3.93
C ALA A 133 -19.13 -12.73 4.88
N ASN A 134 -19.70 -12.13 5.93
CA ASN A 134 -18.97 -11.36 6.95
C ASN A 134 -17.80 -12.10 7.59
N ASN A 135 -17.92 -13.42 7.71
CA ASN A 135 -16.93 -14.30 8.30
C ASN A 135 -15.95 -14.91 7.30
N ARG A 136 -16.11 -14.63 6.00
CA ARG A 136 -15.30 -15.20 4.93
C ARG A 136 -14.16 -14.27 4.55
N PHE A 137 -12.93 -14.76 4.61
CA PHE A 137 -11.75 -14.02 4.15
C PHE A 137 -10.82 -14.92 3.34
N TYR A 138 -10.15 -14.33 2.36
CA TYR A 138 -9.08 -14.96 1.60
C TYR A 138 -7.78 -14.20 1.81
N LEU A 139 -6.72 -14.96 2.04
CA LEU A 139 -5.39 -14.45 2.33
C LEU A 139 -4.42 -15.05 1.32
N LEU A 140 -3.85 -14.20 0.47
CA LEU A 140 -2.75 -14.57 -0.40
C LEU A 140 -1.46 -14.48 0.42
N GLY A 141 -1.03 -15.63 0.95
CA GLY A 141 0.16 -15.75 1.79
C GLY A 141 1.47 -15.68 1.03
N ARG A 142 2.55 -16.08 1.71
CA ARG A 142 3.90 -16.16 1.12
C ARG A 142 3.98 -17.20 0.01
N SER A 143 3.33 -18.35 0.20
CA SER A 143 3.44 -19.50 -0.71
C SER A 143 2.11 -20.24 -0.91
N GLY A 144 1.00 -19.52 -0.92
CA GLY A 144 -0.30 -20.15 -1.17
C GLY A 144 -1.50 -19.26 -0.86
N LEU A 145 -2.68 -19.75 -1.24
CA LEU A 145 -3.96 -19.16 -0.89
C LEU A 145 -4.51 -19.83 0.38
N PHE A 146 -4.97 -19.01 1.31
CA PHE A 146 -5.59 -19.46 2.55
C PHE A 146 -6.97 -18.84 2.67
N SER A 147 -7.87 -19.52 3.36
CA SER A 147 -9.21 -19.00 3.63
C SER A 147 -9.58 -19.15 5.10
N SER A 148 -10.42 -18.24 5.57
CA SER A 148 -11.07 -18.28 6.87
C SER A 148 -12.59 -18.28 6.66
N GLU A 149 -13.28 -19.10 7.43
CA GLU A 149 -14.76 -19.18 7.47
C GLU A 149 -15.30 -18.75 8.85
N ASP A 150 -14.43 -18.28 9.73
CA ASP A 150 -14.74 -17.96 11.12
C ASP A 150 -14.37 -16.51 11.48
N GLY A 151 -14.38 -15.61 10.49
CA GLY A 151 -14.14 -14.18 10.66
C GLY A 151 -12.68 -13.84 10.92
N GLY A 152 -11.76 -14.58 10.29
CA GLY A 152 -10.32 -14.38 10.44
C GLY A 152 -9.76 -14.92 11.76
N ARG A 153 -10.46 -15.83 12.47
CA ARG A 153 -9.91 -16.45 13.69
C ARG A 153 -8.92 -17.55 13.34
N THR A 154 -9.24 -18.36 12.34
CA THR A 154 -8.38 -19.42 11.82
C THR A 154 -8.30 -19.38 10.30
N TYR A 155 -7.14 -19.77 9.76
CA TYR A 155 -6.89 -19.88 8.33
C TYR A 155 -6.47 -21.30 7.97
N ALA A 156 -7.04 -21.83 6.89
CA ALA A 156 -6.68 -23.10 6.29
C ALA A 156 -6.21 -22.90 4.84
N VAL A 157 -5.29 -23.76 4.39
CA VAL A 157 -4.84 -23.79 2.99
C VAL A 157 -6.04 -24.08 2.09
N VAL A 158 -6.20 -23.29 1.03
CA VAL A 158 -7.12 -23.62 -0.06
C VAL A 158 -6.36 -24.54 -1.03
N PRO A 159 -6.78 -25.81 -1.18
CA PRO A 159 -6.14 -26.72 -2.13
C PRO A 159 -6.44 -26.29 -3.56
N GLY A 160 -5.58 -26.65 -4.52
CA GLY A 160 -5.87 -26.43 -5.95
C GLY A 160 -4.75 -25.77 -6.75
N LEU A 161 -3.79 -25.13 -6.07
CA LEU A 161 -2.59 -24.59 -6.71
C LEU A 161 -1.49 -25.65 -6.73
N PRO A 162 -0.81 -25.88 -7.88
CA PRO A 162 0.43 -26.64 -7.91
C PRO A 162 1.48 -26.01 -7.01
N GLN A 163 2.34 -26.83 -6.38
CA GLN A 163 3.36 -26.36 -5.43
C GLN A 163 4.38 -25.37 -6.06
N ALA A 164 4.54 -25.39 -7.39
CA ALA A 164 5.47 -24.54 -8.12
C ALA A 164 4.85 -23.23 -8.64
N SER A 165 3.52 -23.05 -8.54
CA SER A 165 2.86 -21.87 -9.09
C SER A 165 2.97 -20.67 -8.16
N GLU A 166 3.30 -19.50 -8.71
CA GLU A 166 3.31 -18.23 -8.00
C GLU A 166 1.98 -17.48 -8.20
N MET A 167 1.35 -17.04 -7.11
CA MET A 167 0.20 -16.13 -7.16
C MET A 167 0.62 -14.74 -6.69
N THR A 168 0.41 -13.72 -7.53
CA THR A 168 0.93 -12.37 -7.29
C THR A 168 -0.14 -11.32 -7.00
N ALA A 169 -1.39 -11.56 -7.42
CA ALA A 169 -2.53 -10.69 -7.17
C ALA A 169 -3.81 -11.51 -6.94
N LEU A 170 -4.74 -10.97 -6.16
CA LEU A 170 -6.02 -11.59 -5.80
C LEU A 170 -7.10 -10.51 -5.69
N ALA A 171 -8.27 -10.78 -6.30
CA ALA A 171 -9.46 -9.96 -6.20
C ALA A 171 -10.69 -10.85 -5.93
N ALA A 172 -11.62 -10.33 -5.12
CA ALA A 172 -12.92 -10.96 -4.88
C ALA A 172 -14.04 -10.10 -5.48
N PHE A 173 -15.10 -10.76 -5.97
CA PHE A 173 -16.26 -10.05 -6.50
C PHE A 173 -17.31 -9.87 -5.39
N ALA A 174 -17.63 -8.61 -5.11
CA ALA A 174 -18.68 -8.27 -4.15
C ALA A 174 -20.02 -8.93 -4.52
N GLY A 175 -20.70 -9.51 -3.53
CA GLY A 175 -22.01 -10.15 -3.71
C GLY A 175 -22.01 -11.48 -4.48
N SER A 176 -20.84 -12.03 -4.86
CA SER A 176 -20.75 -13.32 -5.57
C SER A 176 -20.46 -14.49 -4.62
N ALA A 177 -21.02 -15.67 -4.88
CA ALA A 177 -20.77 -16.88 -4.10
C ALA A 177 -19.33 -17.42 -4.32
N ASP A 178 -18.34 -16.79 -3.67
CA ASP A 178 -16.92 -17.18 -3.68
C ASP A 178 -16.26 -17.15 -5.08
N THR A 179 -16.66 -16.21 -5.94
CA THR A 179 -15.93 -15.95 -7.18
C THR A 179 -14.69 -15.12 -6.88
N LEU A 180 -13.53 -15.58 -7.37
CA LEU A 180 -12.23 -14.92 -7.23
C LEU A 180 -11.58 -14.75 -8.60
N ALA A 181 -10.79 -13.70 -8.74
CA ALA A 181 -9.83 -13.54 -9.82
C ALA A 181 -8.43 -13.44 -9.24
N ALA A 182 -7.44 -14.01 -9.91
CA ALA A 182 -6.06 -13.98 -9.46
C ALA A 182 -5.10 -13.89 -10.65
N VAL A 183 -3.87 -13.50 -10.35
CA VAL A 183 -2.75 -13.68 -11.27
C VAL A 183 -1.94 -14.87 -10.78
N ILE A 184 -1.86 -15.92 -11.60
CA ILE A 184 -1.11 -17.16 -11.32
C ILE A 184 -0.10 -17.37 -12.45
N ASP A 185 1.18 -17.45 -12.12
CA ASP A 185 2.29 -17.59 -13.09
C ASP A 185 2.25 -16.53 -14.22
N GLY A 186 1.82 -15.31 -13.85
CA GLY A 186 1.66 -14.18 -14.77
C GLY A 186 0.39 -14.22 -15.62
N GLN A 187 -0.48 -15.23 -15.47
CA GLN A 187 -1.73 -15.40 -16.19
C GLN A 187 -2.93 -14.98 -15.33
N ALA A 188 -3.91 -14.31 -15.95
CA ALA A 188 -5.19 -14.02 -15.29
C ALA A 188 -6.03 -15.30 -15.22
N MET A 189 -6.49 -15.64 -14.01
CA MET A 189 -7.26 -16.84 -13.72
C MET A 189 -8.52 -16.48 -12.94
N ILE A 190 -9.60 -17.24 -13.15
CA ILE A 190 -10.87 -17.09 -12.42
C ILE A 190 -11.19 -18.39 -11.69
N SER A 191 -11.66 -18.26 -10.45
CA SER A 191 -12.23 -19.35 -9.67
C SER A 191 -13.68 -19.02 -9.32
N ARG A 192 -14.55 -20.04 -9.32
CA ARG A 192 -15.96 -19.94 -8.94
C ARG A 192 -16.30 -20.71 -7.66
N ASP A 193 -15.28 -21.23 -6.98
CA ASP A 193 -15.42 -22.13 -5.84
C ASP A 193 -14.46 -21.76 -4.70
N GLY A 194 -14.12 -20.47 -4.58
CA GLY A 194 -13.27 -19.95 -3.52
C GLY A 194 -11.80 -20.34 -3.66
N GLY A 195 -11.32 -20.48 -4.89
CA GLY A 195 -9.91 -20.75 -5.21
C GLY A 195 -9.53 -22.23 -5.24
N ARG A 196 -10.51 -23.15 -5.20
CA ARG A 196 -10.25 -24.60 -5.23
C ARG A 196 -9.96 -25.09 -6.65
N THR A 197 -10.64 -24.52 -7.63
CA THR A 197 -10.35 -24.73 -9.05
C THR A 197 -10.21 -23.40 -9.77
N TRP A 198 -9.38 -23.38 -10.80
CA TRP A 198 -9.05 -22.19 -11.58
C TRP A 198 -9.21 -22.49 -13.06
N SER A 199 -9.87 -21.57 -13.77
CA SER A 199 -9.96 -21.54 -15.23
C SER A 199 -9.21 -20.34 -15.77
N ASP A 200 -8.51 -20.54 -16.88
CA ASP A 200 -7.86 -19.47 -17.62
C ASP A 200 -8.86 -18.37 -17.99
N ALA A 201 -8.50 -17.12 -17.73
CA ALA A 201 -9.28 -15.96 -18.14
C ALA A 201 -8.93 -15.47 -19.56
N GLY A 202 -7.98 -16.10 -20.26
CA GLY A 202 -7.62 -15.79 -21.65
C GLY A 202 -6.67 -14.59 -21.81
N PHE A 203 -5.96 -14.20 -20.75
CA PHE A 203 -5.00 -13.09 -20.80
C PHE A 203 -3.81 -13.31 -19.86
N GLY A 204 -2.63 -12.87 -20.29
CA GLY A 204 -1.39 -12.97 -19.53
C GLY A 204 -0.54 -14.19 -19.90
N GLY A 205 0.43 -14.49 -19.05
CA GLY A 205 1.40 -15.58 -19.22
C GLY A 205 2.84 -15.08 -19.29
N ALA A 206 3.79 -15.99 -19.59
CA ALA A 206 5.22 -15.70 -19.50
C ALA A 206 5.70 -14.53 -20.38
N ASP A 207 5.11 -14.35 -21.57
CA ASP A 207 5.50 -13.30 -22.52
C ASP A 207 4.93 -11.92 -22.17
N ALA A 208 3.85 -11.88 -21.39
CA ALA A 208 3.15 -10.67 -21.00
C ALA A 208 2.51 -10.85 -19.61
N PRO A 209 3.32 -10.94 -18.54
CA PRO A 209 2.80 -11.21 -17.21
C PRO A 209 1.87 -10.08 -16.77
N VAL A 210 0.73 -10.47 -16.20
CA VAL A 210 -0.22 -9.53 -15.60
C VAL A 210 0.39 -8.93 -14.33
N ASP A 211 0.39 -7.61 -14.24
CA ASP A 211 0.91 -6.86 -13.09
C ASP A 211 -0.07 -6.89 -11.91
N THR A 212 -1.36 -6.69 -12.21
CA THR A 212 -2.44 -6.68 -11.23
C THR A 212 -3.78 -7.03 -11.88
N ILE A 213 -4.73 -7.48 -11.06
CA ILE A 213 -6.12 -7.74 -11.44
C ILE A 213 -7.04 -7.18 -10.35
N ALA A 214 -8.13 -6.51 -10.75
CA ALA A 214 -9.07 -5.87 -9.84
C ALA A 214 -10.52 -6.07 -10.30
N ALA A 215 -11.42 -6.34 -9.35
CA ALA A 215 -12.85 -6.31 -9.62
C ALA A 215 -13.35 -4.86 -9.67
N ASP A 216 -14.25 -4.56 -10.60
CA ASP A 216 -14.83 -3.22 -10.70
C ASP A 216 -15.83 -2.97 -9.56
N ALA A 217 -15.56 -1.95 -8.75
CA ALA A 217 -16.42 -1.56 -7.64
C ALA A 217 -17.77 -0.94 -8.07
N THR A 218 -17.87 -0.46 -9.31
CA THR A 218 -19.06 0.20 -9.87
C THR A 218 -19.91 -0.74 -10.73
N ARG A 219 -19.34 -1.86 -11.20
CA ARG A 219 -20.02 -2.84 -12.05
C ARG A 219 -19.71 -4.27 -11.62
N PRO A 220 -20.70 -5.00 -11.07
CA PRO A 220 -20.54 -6.41 -10.74
C PRO A 220 -20.03 -7.21 -11.96
N HIS A 221 -19.17 -8.19 -11.70
CA HIS A 221 -18.60 -9.12 -12.70
C HIS A 221 -17.65 -8.52 -13.73
N ARG A 222 -17.45 -7.20 -13.78
CA ARG A 222 -16.41 -6.58 -14.58
C ARG A 222 -15.04 -6.72 -13.89
N LEU A 223 -14.03 -6.98 -14.70
CA LEU A 223 -12.63 -7.07 -14.29
C LEU A 223 -11.76 -6.06 -15.01
N TRP A 224 -10.78 -5.57 -14.29
CA TRP A 224 -9.67 -4.78 -14.81
C TRP A 224 -8.37 -5.56 -14.63
N ALA A 225 -7.48 -5.47 -15.60
CA ALA A 225 -6.13 -5.99 -15.52
C ALA A 225 -5.15 -5.00 -16.14
N ALA A 226 -3.88 -5.10 -15.75
CA ALA A 226 -2.82 -4.38 -16.42
C ALA A 226 -1.64 -5.30 -16.73
N ALA A 227 -1.03 -5.09 -17.89
CA ALA A 227 0.21 -5.75 -18.27
C ALA A 227 0.99 -4.84 -19.23
N ARG A 228 2.31 -4.73 -19.05
CA ARG A 228 3.22 -3.97 -19.93
C ARG A 228 2.78 -2.51 -20.15
N GLY A 229 2.23 -1.89 -19.10
CA GLY A 229 1.67 -0.53 -19.14
C GLY A 229 0.35 -0.40 -19.91
N GLY A 230 -0.21 -1.47 -20.47
CA GLY A 230 -1.57 -1.49 -21.00
C GLY A 230 -2.60 -1.78 -19.90
N VAL A 231 -3.75 -1.11 -19.97
CA VAL A 231 -4.93 -1.41 -19.14
C VAL A 231 -5.92 -2.18 -20.00
N LEU A 232 -6.51 -3.24 -19.44
CA LEU A 232 -7.49 -4.08 -20.10
C LEU A 232 -8.73 -4.21 -19.23
N VAL A 233 -9.87 -4.34 -19.90
CA VAL A 233 -11.17 -4.55 -19.26
C VAL A 233 -11.84 -5.79 -19.84
N ARG A 234 -12.54 -6.50 -18.97
CA ARG A 234 -13.47 -7.57 -19.31
C ARG A 234 -14.80 -7.20 -18.67
N ASP A 235 -15.83 -7.00 -19.47
CA ASP A 235 -17.13 -6.49 -19.01
C ASP A 235 -17.93 -7.50 -18.19
N ASP A 236 -17.75 -8.79 -18.47
CA ASP A 236 -18.34 -9.87 -17.69
C ASP A 236 -17.42 -11.11 -17.65
N LEU A 237 -17.70 -12.08 -16.77
CA LEU A 237 -16.82 -13.25 -16.59
C LEU A 237 -16.77 -14.22 -17.77
N GLY A 238 -17.59 -14.03 -18.80
CA GLY A 238 -17.62 -14.84 -20.02
C GLY A 238 -17.14 -14.10 -21.29
N SER A 239 -16.92 -12.80 -21.22
CA SER A 239 -16.52 -11.97 -22.35
C SER A 239 -15.01 -12.03 -22.60
N ASP A 240 -14.57 -11.61 -23.78
CA ASP A 240 -13.14 -11.42 -24.06
C ASP A 240 -12.59 -10.18 -23.34
N TRP A 241 -11.26 -10.12 -23.23
CA TRP A 241 -10.55 -8.93 -22.77
C TRP A 241 -10.41 -7.93 -23.91
N HIS A 242 -10.59 -6.66 -23.57
CA HIS A 242 -10.42 -5.54 -24.49
C HIS A 242 -9.40 -4.57 -23.91
N SER A 243 -8.42 -4.17 -24.73
CA SER A 243 -7.50 -3.09 -24.35
C SER A 243 -8.27 -1.78 -24.22
N VAL A 244 -7.90 -1.01 -23.21
CA VAL A 244 -8.50 0.29 -22.91
C VAL A 244 -7.51 1.37 -23.32
N GLY A 245 -7.88 2.10 -24.37
CA GLY A 245 -7.09 3.18 -24.94
C GLY A 245 -5.65 2.78 -25.28
N ARG A 246 -4.71 3.67 -24.96
CA ARG A 246 -3.27 3.52 -25.21
C ARG A 246 -2.53 3.09 -23.95
N SER A 247 -1.34 2.53 -24.13
CA SER A 247 -0.43 2.23 -23.02
C SER A 247 -0.03 3.50 -22.26
N LEU A 248 0.29 3.33 -20.97
CA LEU A 248 0.86 4.37 -20.12
C LEU A 248 2.15 4.94 -20.76
N PRO A 249 2.48 6.22 -20.52
CA PRO A 249 3.70 6.85 -21.03
C PRO A 249 4.99 6.12 -20.63
N GLU A 250 4.99 5.47 -19.46
CA GLU A 250 6.07 4.63 -18.95
C GLU A 250 5.70 3.14 -19.10
N PRO A 251 5.98 2.48 -20.24
CA PRO A 251 5.51 1.12 -20.51
C PRO A 251 6.14 0.03 -19.63
N LYS A 252 7.19 0.39 -18.87
CA LYS A 252 7.84 -0.48 -17.89
C LYS A 252 7.33 -0.28 -16.46
N ALA A 253 6.45 0.72 -16.24
CA ALA A 253 5.85 0.92 -14.93
C ALA A 253 4.97 -0.27 -14.58
N ARG A 254 5.18 -0.83 -13.39
CA ARG A 254 4.38 -1.94 -12.88
C ARG A 254 3.14 -1.37 -12.22
N VAL A 255 1.98 -1.69 -12.76
CA VAL A 255 0.70 -1.23 -12.22
C VAL A 255 0.38 -1.97 -10.91
N ARG A 256 -0.08 -1.22 -9.90
CA ARG A 256 -0.44 -1.72 -8.56
C ARG A 256 -1.95 -1.71 -8.33
N GLY A 257 -2.65 -0.71 -8.84
CA GLY A 257 -4.09 -0.56 -8.66
C GLY A 257 -4.74 0.18 -9.84
N ILE A 258 -6.01 -0.12 -10.07
CA ILE A 258 -6.83 0.48 -11.13
C ILE A 258 -8.15 0.91 -10.50
N ALA A 259 -8.57 2.13 -10.78
CA ALA A 259 -9.89 2.66 -10.43
C ALA A 259 -10.49 3.34 -11.65
N ALA A 260 -11.77 3.10 -11.92
CA ALA A 260 -12.47 3.66 -13.08
C ALA A 260 -13.76 4.37 -12.67
N SER A 261 -14.23 5.33 -13.46
CA SER A 261 -15.63 5.75 -13.46
C SER A 261 -16.50 4.62 -14.03
N ALA A 262 -17.80 4.63 -13.72
CA ALA A 262 -18.70 3.60 -14.21
C ALA A 262 -18.61 3.45 -15.74
N ASP A 263 -18.74 4.54 -16.49
CA ASP A 263 -18.61 4.58 -17.95
C ASP A 263 -17.21 4.28 -18.50
N ALA A 264 -16.20 4.03 -17.64
CA ALA A 264 -14.80 3.80 -18.01
C ALA A 264 -14.12 4.99 -18.71
N MET A 265 -14.70 6.20 -18.67
CA MET A 265 -14.08 7.40 -19.26
C MET A 265 -12.96 7.96 -18.39
N ILE A 266 -13.14 7.98 -17.07
CA ILE A 266 -12.10 8.39 -16.13
C ILE A 266 -11.41 7.13 -15.61
N LEU A 267 -10.09 7.06 -15.79
CA LEU A 267 -9.26 5.96 -15.30
C LEU A 267 -8.15 6.52 -14.41
N VAL A 268 -7.89 5.86 -13.29
CA VAL A 268 -6.78 6.15 -12.39
C VAL A 268 -5.98 4.87 -12.17
N VAL A 269 -4.67 4.97 -12.37
CA VAL A 269 -3.73 3.87 -12.25
C VAL A 269 -2.65 4.25 -11.27
N SER A 270 -2.44 3.45 -10.22
CA SER A 270 -1.24 3.54 -9.38
C SER A 270 -0.18 2.58 -9.89
N SER A 271 1.08 2.97 -9.79
CA SER A 271 2.22 2.15 -10.21
C SER A 271 3.44 2.38 -9.33
N ASP A 272 4.49 1.60 -9.56
CA ASP A 272 5.83 1.82 -9.00
C ASP A 272 6.50 3.14 -9.47
N ARG A 273 5.84 3.91 -10.36
CA ARG A 273 6.26 5.24 -10.83
C ARG A 273 5.31 6.38 -10.45
N GLY A 274 4.34 6.12 -9.58
CA GLY A 274 3.35 7.11 -9.13
C GLY A 274 1.97 6.87 -9.74
N ILE A 275 1.16 7.93 -9.85
CA ILE A 275 -0.24 7.85 -10.27
C ILE A 275 -0.42 8.47 -11.66
N TYR A 276 -1.17 7.78 -12.50
CA TYR A 276 -1.59 8.24 -13.82
C TYR A 276 -3.11 8.36 -13.86
N ARG A 277 -3.60 9.32 -14.62
CA ARG A 277 -5.03 9.52 -14.84
C ARG A 277 -5.35 9.81 -16.30
N SER A 278 -6.47 9.27 -16.77
CA SER A 278 -7.09 9.56 -18.05
C SER A 278 -8.51 10.08 -17.84
N GLU A 279 -8.97 10.97 -18.74
CA GLU A 279 -10.36 11.49 -18.78
C GLU A 279 -11.11 11.07 -20.06
N ASP A 280 -10.43 10.36 -20.96
CA ASP A 280 -10.88 10.04 -22.31
C ASP A 280 -10.84 8.53 -22.60
N GLY A 281 -11.04 7.71 -21.56
CA GLY A 281 -11.09 6.25 -21.71
C GLY A 281 -9.75 5.61 -21.99
N GLY A 282 -8.66 6.23 -21.56
CA GLY A 282 -7.28 5.76 -21.72
C GLY A 282 -6.61 6.21 -23.01
N GLU A 283 -7.25 7.04 -23.84
CA GLU A 283 -6.62 7.54 -25.07
C GLU A 283 -5.43 8.47 -24.78
N THR A 284 -5.54 9.28 -23.73
CA THR A 284 -4.46 10.08 -23.19
C THR A 284 -4.30 9.86 -21.69
N TRP A 285 -3.04 9.91 -21.24
CA TRP A 285 -2.67 9.71 -19.84
C TRP A 285 -1.85 10.89 -19.34
N THR A 286 -2.19 11.38 -18.17
CA THR A 286 -1.45 12.42 -17.45
C THR A 286 -0.91 11.83 -16.15
N GLN A 287 0.40 11.94 -15.93
CA GLN A 287 0.99 11.64 -14.63
C GLN A 287 0.58 12.74 -13.64
N LYS A 288 0.05 12.34 -12.48
CA LYS A 288 -0.39 13.29 -11.44
C LYS A 288 0.79 13.66 -10.55
N GLU A 289 1.16 14.93 -10.60
CA GLU A 289 2.25 15.52 -9.82
C GLU A 289 1.74 16.49 -8.74
N ASP A 290 0.50 16.99 -8.88
CA ASP A 290 -0.08 17.98 -7.98
C ASP A 290 -0.32 17.40 -6.58
N ASN A 291 0.48 17.85 -5.59
CA ASN A 291 0.44 17.41 -4.19
C ASN A 291 0.64 15.91 -3.98
N LEU A 292 1.18 15.19 -4.97
CA LEU A 292 1.55 13.79 -4.84
C LEU A 292 3.07 13.66 -4.88
N PRO A 293 3.64 12.66 -4.19
CA PRO A 293 5.03 12.35 -4.34
C PRO A 293 5.34 11.85 -5.75
N ILE A 294 6.37 12.41 -6.38
CA ILE A 294 6.82 12.03 -7.73
C ILE A 294 7.97 11.03 -7.63
N HIS A 295 8.02 10.07 -8.56
CA HIS A 295 9.04 9.00 -8.60
C HIS A 295 9.11 8.08 -7.37
N ILE A 296 8.07 8.10 -6.53
CA ILE A 296 7.90 7.19 -5.41
C ILE A 296 6.83 6.16 -5.78
N GLU A 297 7.01 4.93 -5.27
CA GLU A 297 6.05 3.85 -5.48
C GLU A 297 4.70 4.18 -4.83
N ALA A 298 3.66 4.21 -5.65
CA ALA A 298 2.28 4.26 -5.20
C ALA A 298 1.76 2.82 -5.03
N GLY A 299 1.28 2.48 -3.84
CA GLY A 299 0.70 1.18 -3.54
C GLY A 299 -0.68 0.97 -4.18
N PRO A 300 -1.39 -0.09 -3.76
CA PRO A 300 -2.76 -0.33 -4.19
C PRO A 300 -3.68 0.85 -3.88
N LEU A 301 -4.60 1.15 -4.79
CA LEU A 301 -5.66 2.13 -4.55
C LEU A 301 -6.76 1.50 -3.67
N ALA A 302 -7.31 2.28 -2.74
CA ALA A 302 -8.56 1.95 -2.10
C ALA A 302 -9.65 2.90 -2.56
N ARG A 303 -10.88 2.41 -2.60
CA ARG A 303 -12.05 3.18 -2.99
C ARG A 303 -13.05 3.20 -1.85
N ASP A 304 -13.72 4.32 -1.68
CA ASP A 304 -14.82 4.40 -0.74
C ASP A 304 -16.00 3.58 -1.28
N PRO A 305 -16.49 2.58 -0.53
CA PRO A 305 -17.57 1.70 -0.98
C PRO A 305 -18.93 2.39 -1.03
N LYS A 306 -19.10 3.54 -0.37
CA LYS A 306 -20.34 4.34 -0.40
C LYS A 306 -20.28 5.46 -1.43
N ASP A 307 -19.09 5.91 -1.80
CA ASP A 307 -18.88 6.90 -2.86
C ASP A 307 -17.70 6.51 -3.75
N ALA A 308 -18.04 5.92 -4.88
CA ALA A 308 -17.07 5.48 -5.85
C ALA A 308 -16.17 6.64 -6.35
N GLY A 309 -16.59 7.90 -6.26
CA GLY A 309 -15.76 9.06 -6.63
C GLY A 309 -14.55 9.28 -5.72
N ILE A 310 -14.60 8.76 -4.50
CA ILE A 310 -13.57 8.93 -3.48
C ILE A 310 -12.57 7.77 -3.53
N ILE A 311 -11.30 8.10 -3.74
CA ILE A 311 -10.20 7.13 -3.75
C ILE A 311 -9.07 7.57 -2.83
N TYR A 312 -8.36 6.59 -2.30
CA TYR A 312 -7.18 6.75 -1.48
C TYR A 312 -5.98 6.07 -2.15
N ALA A 313 -4.83 6.71 -2.05
CA ALA A 313 -3.56 6.16 -2.48
C ALA A 313 -2.57 6.21 -1.32
N VAL A 314 -1.66 5.25 -1.31
CA VAL A 314 -0.57 5.17 -0.32
C VAL A 314 0.77 5.22 -1.04
N PHE A 315 1.73 5.89 -0.44
CA PHE A 315 3.08 6.05 -0.96
C PHE A 315 4.11 5.57 0.06
N SER A 316 5.17 4.97 -0.44
CA SER A 316 6.27 4.46 0.38
C SER A 316 7.62 4.86 -0.18
N LEU A 317 8.45 5.48 0.66
CA LEU A 317 9.84 5.83 0.32
C LEU A 317 10.68 4.58 0.04
N MET A 318 10.37 3.47 0.71
CA MET A 318 11.03 2.19 0.46
C MET A 318 10.16 1.35 -0.50
N PRO A 319 10.71 0.84 -1.61
CA PRO A 319 9.95 0.02 -2.54
C PRO A 319 9.33 -1.19 -1.84
N TYR A 320 8.10 -1.55 -2.21
CA TYR A 320 7.36 -2.67 -1.62
C TYR A 320 8.18 -3.96 -1.62
N ALA A 321 8.89 -4.23 -2.73
CA ALA A 321 9.72 -5.41 -2.87
C ALA A 321 10.85 -5.48 -1.83
N GLU A 322 11.39 -4.33 -1.42
CA GLU A 322 12.40 -4.28 -0.38
C GLU A 322 11.80 -4.51 1.01
N VAL A 323 10.68 -3.85 1.33
CA VAL A 323 9.95 -4.07 2.60
C VAL A 323 9.55 -5.54 2.73
N TRP A 324 9.02 -6.13 1.65
CA TRP A 324 8.62 -7.52 1.58
C TRP A 324 9.79 -8.47 1.80
N ARG A 325 10.91 -8.25 1.09
CA ARG A 325 12.12 -9.06 1.25
C ARG A 325 12.63 -9.03 2.70
N MET A 326 12.66 -7.85 3.32
CA MET A 326 13.08 -7.71 4.72
C MET A 326 12.19 -8.51 5.68
N ALA A 327 10.88 -8.50 5.47
CA ALA A 327 9.95 -9.29 6.27
C ALA A 327 10.10 -10.80 6.06
N VAL A 328 10.38 -11.24 4.82
CA VAL A 328 10.59 -12.66 4.50
C VAL A 328 11.91 -13.17 5.06
N ASP A 329 12.98 -12.37 4.96
CA ASP A 329 14.34 -12.73 5.36
C ASP A 329 14.59 -12.55 6.87
N GLY A 330 13.65 -11.96 7.61
CA GLY A 330 13.77 -11.70 9.05
C GLY A 330 14.77 -10.59 9.40
N GLY A 331 15.05 -9.68 8.47
CA GLY A 331 16.06 -8.64 8.61
C GLY A 331 15.59 -7.47 9.48
N ASN A 332 16.00 -7.44 10.74
CA ASN A 332 15.87 -6.25 11.59
C ASN A 332 16.62 -5.05 10.96
N LEU A 333 15.96 -3.89 10.87
CA LEU A 333 16.56 -2.61 10.44
C LEU A 333 17.87 -2.29 11.18
N LEU A 334 17.97 -2.68 12.46
CA LEU A 334 19.16 -2.48 13.30
C LEU A 334 20.36 -3.37 12.91
N ALA A 335 20.14 -4.50 12.24
CA ALA A 335 21.22 -5.40 11.83
C ALA A 335 21.98 -4.89 10.58
N ARG A 336 21.45 -3.87 9.89
CA ARG A 336 22.07 -3.21 8.73
C ARG A 336 22.80 -1.91 9.06
N ILE A 337 22.96 -1.58 10.35
CA ILE A 337 24.02 -0.66 10.75
C ILE A 337 25.34 -1.39 10.46
N GLU A 338 25.89 -1.23 9.26
CA GLU A 338 27.21 -1.77 8.94
C GLU A 338 28.19 -1.31 10.02
N PRO A 339 29.17 -2.13 10.45
CA PRO A 339 30.19 -1.70 11.41
C PRO A 339 30.88 -0.38 11.01
N ILE A 340 30.92 -0.10 9.70
CA ILE A 340 31.43 1.13 9.09
C ILE A 340 30.58 2.35 9.48
N SER A 341 29.25 2.23 9.56
CA SER A 341 28.34 3.32 9.95
C SER A 341 28.40 3.62 11.45
N LEU A 342 28.61 2.60 12.29
CA LEU A 342 28.80 2.79 13.74
C LEU A 342 30.17 3.43 14.03
N ALA A 343 31.22 2.98 13.34
CA ALA A 343 32.56 3.57 13.43
C ALA A 343 32.59 5.01 12.87
N GLY A 344 31.84 5.28 11.80
CA GLY A 344 31.67 6.61 11.23
C GLY A 344 30.95 7.57 12.17
N ALA A 345 29.85 7.13 12.80
CA ALA A 345 29.14 7.92 13.81
C ALA A 345 30.00 8.18 15.05
N LEU A 346 30.71 7.17 15.57
CA LEU A 346 31.66 7.33 16.67
C LEU A 346 32.79 8.31 16.32
N SER A 347 33.35 8.21 15.11
CA SER A 347 34.39 9.13 14.64
C SER A 347 33.88 10.57 14.53
N PHE A 348 32.65 10.75 14.03
CA PHE A 348 32.00 12.05 13.96
C PHE A 348 31.79 12.67 15.36
N PHE A 349 31.26 11.90 16.32
CA PHE A 349 31.11 12.38 17.70
C PHE A 349 32.45 12.72 18.37
N LEU A 350 33.49 11.91 18.12
CA LEU A 350 34.83 12.16 18.65
C LEU A 350 35.44 13.45 18.07
N LEU A 351 35.26 13.71 16.78
CA LEU A 351 35.69 14.94 16.12
C LEU A 351 34.96 16.18 16.65
N VAL A 352 33.64 16.08 16.89
CA VAL A 352 32.85 17.17 17.50
C VAL A 352 33.32 17.45 18.93
N LEU A 353 33.60 16.43 19.73
CA LEU A 353 34.13 16.59 21.09
C LEU A 353 35.53 17.22 21.11
N ILE A 354 36.42 16.77 20.22
CA ILE A 354 37.76 17.35 20.09
C ILE A 354 37.67 18.80 19.62
N GLY A 355 36.86 19.08 18.61
CA GLY A 355 36.62 20.44 18.10
C GLY A 355 36.06 21.35 19.19
N GLY A 356 35.06 20.90 19.95
CA GLY A 356 34.50 21.62 21.10
C GLY A 356 35.55 21.91 22.17
N CYS A 357 36.36 20.92 22.56
CA CYS A 357 37.44 21.10 23.53
C CYS A 357 38.51 22.09 23.06
N LEU A 358 38.87 22.06 21.77
CA LEU A 358 39.83 23.00 21.18
C LEU A 358 39.27 24.43 21.15
N VAL A 359 37.99 24.59 20.81
CA VAL A 359 37.31 25.90 20.84
C VAL A 359 37.24 26.45 22.26
N VAL A 360 36.86 25.62 23.24
CA VAL A 360 36.84 26.03 24.67
C VAL A 360 38.24 26.42 25.15
N ARG A 361 39.28 25.66 24.80
CA ARG A 361 40.68 26.00 25.13
C ARG A 361 41.17 27.26 24.43
N TYR A 362 40.77 27.49 23.18
CA TYR A 362 41.12 28.70 22.44
C TYR A 362 40.46 29.93 23.07
N LEU A 363 39.17 29.83 23.40
CA LEU A 363 38.41 30.91 24.05
C LEU A 363 38.91 31.20 25.47
N SER A 364 39.30 30.19 26.25
CA SER A 364 39.85 30.39 27.59
C SER A 364 41.23 31.06 27.57
N ARG A 365 42.11 30.69 26.62
CA ARG A 365 43.39 31.37 26.41
C ARG A 365 43.22 32.82 25.94
N LYS A 366 42.23 33.08 25.07
CA LYS A 366 41.95 34.43 24.57
C LYS A 366 41.36 35.35 25.66
N ARG A 367 40.54 34.81 26.57
CA ARG A 367 40.08 35.53 27.78
C ARG A 367 41.22 35.82 28.75
N GLY A 368 42.07 34.84 29.05
CA GLY A 368 43.22 35.03 29.94
C GLY A 368 44.27 36.03 29.40
N ALA A 369 44.40 36.18 28.09
CA ALA A 369 45.26 37.18 27.48
C ALA A 369 44.66 38.61 27.48
N ALA A 370 43.33 38.73 27.55
CA ALA A 370 42.66 40.04 27.65
C ALA A 370 42.72 40.60 29.08
N ASP A 371 42.68 39.75 30.10
CA ASP A 371 42.75 40.13 31.52
C ASP A 371 44.17 40.56 31.99
N LEU A 372 45.21 40.37 31.16
CA LEU A 372 46.59 40.80 31.44
C LEU A 372 46.97 42.13 30.74
N SER A 373 45.99 42.83 30.18
CA SER A 373 46.18 44.11 29.46
C SER A 373 45.42 45.31 30.06
N LEU A 374 45.07 45.23 31.35
CA LEU A 374 44.54 46.36 32.13
C LEU A 374 45.52 46.81 33.22
#